data_AF-T1GWM5-F1
#
_entry.id   AF-T1GWM5-F1
#
_cell.length_a   1.000
_cell.length_b   1.000
_cell.length_c   1.000
_cell.angle_alpha   90.00
_cell.angle_beta   90.00
_cell.angle_gamma   90.00
#
_symmetry.space_group_name_H-M   'P 1'
#
loop_
_entity.id
_entity.type
_entity.pdbx_description
1 polymer ?
#
loop_
_entity_poly.entity_id
_entity_poly.type
_entity_poly.pdbx_seq_one_letter_code
_entity_poly.pdbx_strand_id
1 'polypeptide(L)'
;MARKRVRRSYQAREQSQTSVDNSLWSQPMYCSNENDNDCTHSETLTRVGWPFIHYFGLEDLFYKYGVDVEIWAHEHSYERLWPIYDYKVLNGSYEKPYVNPKAPVHLVTGSAGCKEGREPFLDKIPEWSAYHSQDYGYTRMKAHNKTHLYFEQVSDDQNGDIIDSFWIIKDNHGSYSTSEIVVTWSTKDDTKSSVVEYGIESFQLSEKGSSTHFVDGGAGKHSQFVHRVVLKNLEPSTKYTYHCGSPQGWSSAFWFRTPPKDQENWSPRLAIFGDMGNENAQSLSRLQQDTQSDMYDAIIHVGDFAYDMNSENSEVGDEFMRQVESIAGYVPYMTCAGNHEEAYNFSNYRARFSMPGGNENLFFSFNLGPVHFIS
;
A
#
# COMPACT_ATOMS: atom_id res chain seq x y z
N MET A 1 -37.25 -9.81 -2.69
CA MET A 1 -36.64 -8.53 -2.26
C MET A 1 -35.15 -8.77 -2.10
N ALA A 2 -34.30 -8.10 -2.90
CA ALA A 2 -32.85 -8.27 -2.80
C ALA A 2 -32.27 -7.32 -1.75
N ARG A 3 -31.47 -7.84 -0.80
CA ARG A 3 -30.67 -7.01 0.11
C ARG A 3 -29.41 -6.56 -0.62
N LYS A 4 -29.18 -5.24 -0.71
CA LYS A 4 -27.94 -4.64 -1.24
C LYS A 4 -26.91 -4.58 -0.11
N ARG A 5 -25.67 -5.01 -0.38
CA ARG A 5 -24.65 -5.30 0.64
C ARG A 5 -23.57 -4.22 0.70
N VAL A 6 -23.42 -3.46 1.79
CA VAL A 6 -22.65 -2.20 1.78
C VAL A 6 -21.38 -2.25 2.65
N ARG A 7 -20.28 -1.70 2.12
CA ARG A 7 -18.98 -1.57 2.79
C ARG A 7 -18.28 -0.25 2.43
N ARG A 8 -17.36 0.20 3.30
CA ARG A 8 -16.46 1.33 3.02
C ARG A 8 -14.97 1.04 3.19
N SER A 9 -14.19 1.92 2.56
CA SER A 9 -12.74 2.07 2.71
C SER A 9 -12.36 3.51 2.37
N TYR A 10 -11.18 3.97 2.80
CA TYR A 10 -10.63 5.22 2.29
C TYR A 10 -10.23 5.04 0.82
N GLN A 11 -10.48 6.05 -0.01
CA GLN A 11 -9.79 6.13 -1.31
C GLN A 11 -8.71 7.18 -1.27
N ALA A 12 -7.60 6.81 -1.91
CA ALA A 12 -6.54 7.71 -2.27
C ALA A 12 -6.71 8.11 -3.74
N ARG A 13 -6.83 9.42 -3.99
CA ARG A 13 -6.40 10.02 -5.24
C ARG A 13 -4.99 10.58 -5.04
N GLU A 14 -4.15 10.51 -6.07
CA GLU A 14 -2.77 10.98 -6.05
C GLU A 14 -2.65 12.44 -5.54
N GLN A 15 -1.91 12.69 -4.44
CA GLN A 15 -0.94 13.81 -4.24
C GLN A 15 -0.58 14.15 -2.76
N SER A 16 0.73 14.36 -2.51
CA SER A 16 1.38 15.12 -1.41
C SER A 16 1.58 14.49 0.00
N GLN A 17 2.53 13.53 0.13
CA GLN A 17 3.21 13.05 1.37
C GLN A 17 4.13 14.17 1.86
N THR A 18 4.40 14.18 3.16
CA THR A 18 5.42 15.05 3.74
C THR A 18 6.33 14.29 4.70
N SER A 19 6.75 13.10 4.31
CA SER A 19 7.85 12.30 4.87
C SER A 19 8.74 11.82 3.72
N VAL A 20 9.98 11.47 4.02
CA VAL A 20 10.86 10.73 3.10
C VAL A 20 10.73 9.26 3.48
N ASP A 21 10.31 8.42 2.54
CA ASP A 21 9.94 7.03 2.83
C ASP A 21 11.08 6.07 2.46
N ASN A 22 11.51 5.26 3.43
CA ASN A 22 12.69 4.37 3.35
C ASN A 22 12.27 2.89 3.44
N SER A 23 12.96 2.02 2.71
CA SER A 23 12.86 0.55 2.89
C SER A 23 14.23 -0.10 3.18
N LEU A 24 14.21 -1.26 3.85
CA LEU A 24 15.39 -1.99 4.34
C LEU A 24 15.29 -3.46 3.97
N TRP A 25 16.28 -3.98 3.25
CA TRP A 25 16.26 -5.34 2.69
C TRP A 25 17.66 -5.97 2.65
N SER A 26 17.74 -7.29 2.52
CA SER A 26 19.02 -8.00 2.47
C SER A 26 19.71 -7.90 1.11
N GLN A 27 19.13 -8.46 0.05
CA GLN A 27 19.77 -8.59 -1.27
C GLN A 27 19.39 -7.42 -2.22
N PRO A 28 20.36 -6.70 -2.80
CA PRO A 28 20.08 -5.54 -3.66
C PRO A 28 19.38 -5.88 -4.97
N MET A 29 18.53 -4.96 -5.45
CA MET A 29 18.05 -5.00 -6.85
C MET A 29 19.16 -4.67 -7.86
N TYR A 30 20.13 -3.87 -7.43
CA TYR A 30 21.16 -3.27 -8.25
C TYR A 30 22.48 -3.18 -7.46
N CYS A 31 23.54 -3.75 -8.02
CA CYS A 31 24.90 -3.68 -7.48
C CYS A 31 25.91 -3.89 -8.62
N SER A 32 27.10 -3.29 -8.51
CA SER A 32 28.18 -3.41 -9.52
C SER A 32 29.36 -4.26 -9.06
N ASN A 33 29.14 -5.12 -8.05
CA ASN A 33 30.12 -6.08 -7.59
C ASN A 33 30.37 -7.20 -8.62
N GLU A 34 31.60 -7.67 -8.69
CA GLU A 34 32.02 -8.79 -9.54
C GLU A 34 31.72 -10.11 -8.82
N ASN A 35 30.43 -10.46 -8.75
CA ASN A 35 29.96 -11.75 -8.24
C ASN A 35 29.08 -12.49 -9.27
N ASP A 36 28.94 -13.81 -9.09
CA ASP A 36 28.34 -14.74 -10.07
C ASP A 36 26.82 -14.98 -9.82
N ASN A 37 26.21 -14.21 -8.90
CA ASN A 37 24.86 -14.46 -8.38
C ASN A 37 23.91 -13.27 -8.55
N ASP A 38 24.11 -12.21 -7.77
CA ASP A 38 23.11 -11.16 -7.53
C ASP A 38 23.38 -9.89 -8.35
N CYS A 39 24.64 -9.60 -8.71
CA CYS A 39 25.01 -8.42 -9.51
C CYS A 39 25.19 -8.71 -11.02
N THR A 40 25.33 -9.98 -11.41
CA THR A 40 25.62 -10.41 -12.79
C THR A 40 24.39 -10.42 -13.70
N HIS A 41 23.18 -10.51 -13.14
CA HIS A 41 21.94 -10.64 -13.89
C HIS A 41 21.08 -9.39 -13.79
N SER A 42 20.65 -8.85 -14.94
CA SER A 42 19.68 -7.75 -14.97
C SER A 42 18.28 -8.13 -14.47
N GLU A 43 18.01 -9.41 -14.29
CA GLU A 43 16.71 -9.94 -13.85
C GLU A 43 16.86 -10.60 -12.46
N THR A 44 17.32 -9.82 -11.47
CA THR A 44 17.38 -10.29 -10.07
C THR A 44 15.98 -10.59 -9.54
N LEU A 45 15.85 -11.63 -8.70
CA LEU A 45 14.56 -12.04 -8.13
C LEU A 45 13.92 -10.91 -7.32
N THR A 46 14.71 -10.12 -6.58
CA THR A 46 14.26 -8.94 -5.85
C THR A 46 13.65 -7.88 -6.77
N ARG A 47 14.26 -7.65 -7.95
CA ARG A 47 13.83 -6.61 -8.90
C ARG A 47 12.57 -7.04 -9.67
N VAL A 48 12.64 -8.17 -10.39
CA VAL A 48 11.62 -8.58 -11.39
C VAL A 48 10.77 -9.79 -10.99
N GLY A 49 11.06 -10.43 -9.86
CA GLY A 49 10.39 -11.65 -9.42
C GLY A 49 10.77 -12.89 -10.25
N TRP A 50 10.03 -13.97 -10.10
CA TRP A 50 10.33 -15.23 -10.81
C TRP A 50 9.91 -15.15 -12.31
N PRO A 51 10.82 -15.30 -13.29
CA PRO A 51 10.56 -14.96 -14.71
C PRO A 51 9.38 -15.66 -15.40
N PHE A 52 8.95 -16.83 -14.93
CA PHE A 52 7.88 -17.63 -15.55
C PHE A 52 6.48 -17.37 -14.98
N ILE A 53 6.37 -16.64 -13.86
CA ILE A 53 5.11 -16.38 -13.16
C ILE A 53 4.98 -14.94 -12.62
N HIS A 54 6.01 -14.09 -12.76
CA HIS A 54 6.08 -12.71 -12.26
C HIS A 54 5.63 -12.55 -10.79
N TYR A 55 6.00 -13.52 -9.96
CA TYR A 55 5.63 -13.55 -8.55
C TYR A 55 6.56 -12.59 -7.77
N PHE A 56 5.97 -11.51 -7.25
CA PHE A 56 6.54 -10.55 -6.29
C PHE A 56 7.88 -9.87 -6.65
N GLY A 57 8.03 -9.35 -7.87
CA GLY A 57 9.07 -8.34 -8.16
C GLY A 57 8.78 -7.04 -7.40
N LEU A 58 9.77 -6.51 -6.67
CA LEU A 58 9.59 -5.36 -5.77
C LEU A 58 9.93 -4.01 -6.43
N GLU A 59 10.58 -3.97 -7.59
CA GLU A 59 10.98 -2.70 -8.22
C GLU A 59 9.77 -1.87 -8.67
N ASP A 60 8.88 -2.48 -9.46
CA ASP A 60 7.64 -1.86 -9.89
C ASP A 60 6.78 -1.42 -8.70
N LEU A 61 6.89 -2.12 -7.56
CA LEU A 61 6.22 -1.77 -6.32
C LEU A 61 6.79 -0.46 -5.75
N PHE A 62 8.09 -0.43 -5.45
CA PHE A 62 8.69 0.73 -4.78
C PHE A 62 8.71 1.98 -5.66
N TYR A 63 8.92 1.83 -6.97
CA TYR A 63 8.78 2.92 -7.93
C TYR A 63 7.34 3.46 -8.00
N LYS A 64 6.33 2.58 -8.07
CA LYS A 64 4.91 2.99 -8.13
C LYS A 64 4.44 3.70 -6.86
N TYR A 65 4.88 3.26 -5.68
CA TYR A 65 4.49 3.87 -4.40
C TYR A 65 5.43 4.99 -3.94
N GLY A 66 6.45 5.32 -4.75
CA GLY A 66 7.29 6.50 -4.58
C GLY A 66 8.28 6.42 -3.42
N VAL A 67 8.78 5.23 -3.08
CA VAL A 67 9.87 5.09 -2.10
C VAL A 67 11.04 5.99 -2.50
N ASP A 68 11.58 6.76 -1.56
CA ASP A 68 12.67 7.69 -1.85
C ASP A 68 14.03 7.02 -1.74
N VAL A 69 14.19 6.09 -0.78
CA VAL A 69 15.46 5.42 -0.48
C VAL A 69 15.25 3.93 -0.19
N GLU A 70 16.10 3.11 -0.79
CA GLU A 70 16.14 1.66 -0.60
C GLU A 70 17.53 1.28 -0.13
N ILE A 71 17.62 0.75 1.09
CA ILE A 71 18.90 0.47 1.75
C ILE A 71 19.09 -1.05 1.83
N TRP A 72 20.26 -1.50 1.37
CA TRP A 72 20.59 -2.88 1.08
C TRP A 72 21.86 -3.32 1.82
N ALA A 73 22.01 -4.64 1.99
CA ALA A 73 23.22 -5.27 2.51
C ALA A 73 23.64 -6.40 1.53
N HIS A 74 23.97 -7.59 2.07
CA HIS A 74 24.39 -8.80 1.35
C HIS A 74 25.72 -8.69 0.62
N GLU A 75 25.87 -7.72 -0.28
CA GLU A 75 27.14 -7.40 -0.93
C GLU A 75 28.11 -6.77 0.08
N HIS A 76 29.32 -7.32 0.19
CA HIS A 76 30.38 -6.89 1.11
C HIS A 76 31.12 -5.64 0.60
N SER A 77 30.36 -4.60 0.32
CA SER A 77 30.80 -3.34 -0.29
C SER A 77 29.94 -2.14 0.19
N TYR A 78 30.35 -0.93 -0.19
CA TYR A 78 29.50 0.26 -0.17
C TYR A 78 29.25 0.73 -1.60
N GLU A 79 27.99 0.93 -1.97
CA GLU A 79 27.63 1.51 -3.26
C GLU A 79 26.41 2.43 -3.14
N ARG A 80 26.58 3.69 -3.55
CA ARG A 80 25.49 4.63 -3.79
C ARG A 80 25.20 4.69 -5.29
N LEU A 81 23.94 4.48 -5.64
CA LEU A 81 23.47 4.61 -7.01
C LEU A 81 22.91 6.01 -7.28
N TRP A 82 22.80 6.37 -8.55
CA TRP A 82 21.86 7.42 -8.96
C TRP A 82 20.42 6.91 -8.80
N PRO A 83 19.41 7.80 -8.64
CA PRO A 83 18.01 7.45 -8.80
C PRO A 83 17.79 6.58 -10.04
N ILE A 84 17.29 5.35 -9.89
CA ILE A 84 17.25 4.36 -10.97
C ILE A 84 15.92 3.60 -10.98
N TYR A 85 15.40 3.32 -12.17
CA TYR A 85 14.30 2.41 -12.40
C TYR A 85 14.43 1.76 -13.78
N ASP A 86 14.24 0.45 -13.87
CA ASP A 86 14.44 -0.39 -15.06
C ASP A 86 15.77 -0.08 -15.80
N TYR A 87 16.88 -0.11 -15.05
CA TYR A 87 18.25 0.24 -15.49
C TYR A 87 18.41 1.64 -16.11
N LYS A 88 17.43 2.55 -15.95
CA LYS A 88 17.50 3.94 -16.44
C LYS A 88 17.69 4.89 -15.27
N VAL A 89 18.67 5.78 -15.39
CA VAL A 89 18.92 6.83 -14.42
C VAL A 89 17.87 7.94 -14.55
N LEU A 90 17.12 8.19 -13.47
CA LEU A 90 15.99 9.12 -13.39
C LEU A 90 16.24 10.23 -12.35
N ASN A 91 17.39 10.90 -12.50
CA ASN A 91 17.79 12.06 -11.70
C ASN A 91 16.72 13.17 -11.64
N GLY A 92 16.65 13.88 -10.50
CA GLY A 92 15.84 15.09 -10.37
C GLY A 92 16.26 16.16 -11.39
N SER A 93 17.56 16.49 -11.40
CA SER A 93 18.22 17.35 -12.39
C SER A 93 19.69 16.95 -12.60
N TYR A 94 20.36 17.53 -13.61
CA TYR A 94 21.79 17.29 -13.86
C TYR A 94 22.70 17.83 -12.72
N GLU A 95 22.42 19.05 -12.24
CA GLU A 95 23.22 19.68 -11.16
C GLU A 95 22.87 19.15 -9.76
N LYS A 96 21.64 18.66 -9.58
CA LYS A 96 21.10 18.18 -8.30
C LYS A 96 20.32 16.88 -8.55
N PRO A 97 21.01 15.72 -8.61
CA PRO A 97 20.38 14.45 -8.94
C PRO A 97 19.46 13.92 -7.82
N TYR A 98 19.83 14.14 -6.55
CA TYR A 98 19.12 13.69 -5.35
C TYR A 98 18.09 14.69 -4.78
N VAL A 99 17.79 15.77 -5.50
CA VAL A 99 16.74 16.74 -5.13
C VAL A 99 15.52 16.50 -6.01
N ASN A 100 14.42 16.09 -5.39
CA ASN A 100 13.22 15.55 -6.03
C ASN A 100 13.58 14.45 -7.07
N PRO A 101 14.24 13.35 -6.64
CA PRO A 101 14.56 12.24 -7.53
C PRO A 101 13.26 11.63 -8.10
N LYS A 102 13.32 11.17 -9.35
CA LYS A 102 12.15 10.62 -10.09
C LYS A 102 12.05 9.10 -10.01
N ALA A 103 12.96 8.47 -9.27
CA ALA A 103 12.99 7.05 -8.95
C ALA A 103 13.66 6.88 -7.57
N PRO A 104 13.53 5.71 -6.91
CA PRO A 104 14.20 5.42 -5.65
C PRO A 104 15.72 5.55 -5.76
N VAL A 105 16.35 5.94 -4.65
CA VAL A 105 17.82 5.94 -4.49
C VAL A 105 18.23 4.66 -3.79
N HIS A 106 19.04 3.83 -4.46
CA HIS A 106 19.54 2.60 -3.87
C HIS A 106 20.90 2.84 -3.19
N LEU A 107 21.06 2.28 -1.99
CA LEU A 107 22.26 2.37 -1.17
C LEU A 107 22.63 1.00 -0.61
N VAL A 108 23.73 0.42 -1.10
CA VAL A 108 24.34 -0.79 -0.55
C VAL A 108 25.30 -0.40 0.58
N THR A 109 25.12 -0.97 1.76
CA THR A 109 25.93 -0.69 2.98
C THR A 109 26.32 -1.98 3.71
N GLY A 110 26.77 -3.00 2.97
CA GLY A 110 27.20 -4.29 3.54
C GLY A 110 28.66 -4.36 3.99
N SER A 111 29.44 -3.27 3.89
CA SER A 111 30.87 -3.26 4.21
C SER A 111 31.26 -3.26 5.71
N ALA A 112 30.36 -3.61 6.63
CA ALA A 112 30.70 -3.72 8.06
C ALA A 112 31.72 -4.84 8.40
N GLY A 113 31.98 -5.73 7.44
CA GLY A 113 33.03 -6.75 7.50
C GLY A 113 32.59 -8.09 8.10
N CYS A 114 33.06 -9.18 7.52
CA CYS A 114 32.80 -10.53 7.99
C CYS A 114 33.97 -11.48 7.62
N LYS A 115 33.83 -12.78 7.91
CA LYS A 115 34.82 -13.83 7.58
C LYS A 115 35.07 -14.01 6.05
N GLU A 116 34.17 -13.49 5.21
CA GLU A 116 34.13 -13.73 3.76
C GLU A 116 34.86 -12.62 2.97
N GLY A 117 35.23 -11.51 3.64
CA GLY A 117 36.12 -10.49 3.12
C GLY A 117 35.39 -9.26 2.57
N ARG A 118 35.82 -8.81 1.39
CA ARG A 118 35.27 -7.69 0.61
C ARG A 118 35.01 -8.20 -0.80
N GLU A 119 33.99 -7.70 -1.47
CA GLU A 119 33.74 -8.06 -2.86
C GLU A 119 34.39 -7.07 -3.84
N PRO A 120 35.03 -7.55 -4.93
CA PRO A 120 35.49 -6.72 -6.04
C PRO A 120 34.32 -6.01 -6.75
N PHE A 121 34.64 -4.93 -7.45
CA PHE A 121 33.72 -4.26 -8.39
C PHE A 121 34.12 -4.59 -9.83
N LEU A 122 33.17 -4.54 -10.76
CA LEU A 122 33.40 -4.76 -12.18
C LEU A 122 34.46 -3.81 -12.75
N ASP A 123 35.39 -4.33 -13.57
CA ASP A 123 36.42 -3.59 -14.32
C ASP A 123 35.89 -2.31 -14.99
N LYS A 124 34.65 -2.37 -15.50
CA LYS A 124 33.92 -1.21 -16.04
C LYS A 124 32.67 -0.95 -15.21
N ILE A 125 32.79 -0.04 -14.26
CA ILE A 125 31.69 0.48 -13.44
C ILE A 125 30.54 1.00 -14.33
N PRO A 126 29.29 0.56 -14.10
CA PRO A 126 28.12 1.03 -14.84
C PRO A 126 27.80 2.51 -14.59
N GLU A 127 27.23 3.19 -15.60
CA GLU A 127 26.91 4.64 -15.55
C GLU A 127 25.84 5.02 -14.50
N TRP A 128 25.12 4.04 -13.96
CA TRP A 128 24.15 4.23 -12.87
C TRP A 128 24.77 4.18 -11.47
N SER A 129 26.00 3.69 -11.33
CA SER A 129 26.75 3.76 -10.08
C SER A 129 27.25 5.18 -9.87
N ALA A 130 26.95 5.78 -8.72
CA ALA A 130 27.26 7.19 -8.45
C ALA A 130 28.50 7.35 -7.56
N TYR A 131 28.72 6.40 -6.65
CA TYR A 131 29.93 6.24 -5.85
C TYR A 131 30.00 4.81 -5.31
N HIS A 132 31.19 4.22 -5.25
CA HIS A 132 31.41 2.90 -4.68
C HIS A 132 32.71 2.87 -3.87
N SER A 133 32.79 1.99 -2.87
CA SER A 133 34.01 1.72 -2.11
C SER A 133 34.04 0.30 -1.56
N GLN A 134 35.25 -0.26 -1.46
CA GLN A 134 35.51 -1.54 -0.80
C GLN A 134 35.96 -1.37 0.66
N ASP A 135 36.06 -0.14 1.15
CA ASP A 135 36.46 0.14 2.53
C ASP A 135 35.50 -0.52 3.52
N TYR A 136 36.04 -1.16 4.55
CA TYR A 136 35.24 -1.55 5.70
C TYR A 136 34.68 -0.30 6.40
N GLY A 137 33.44 -0.36 6.85
CA GLY A 137 32.77 0.77 7.45
C GLY A 137 31.26 0.64 7.51
N TYR A 138 30.58 1.78 7.68
CA TYR A 138 29.14 1.83 7.90
C TYR A 138 28.51 3.15 7.48
N THR A 139 27.27 3.09 6.98
CA THR A 139 26.47 4.28 6.71
C THR A 139 25.85 4.85 7.99
N ARG A 140 25.94 6.16 8.16
CA ARG A 140 25.14 6.95 9.11
C ARG A 140 24.02 7.66 8.35
N MET A 141 22.78 7.53 8.82
CA MET A 141 21.63 8.28 8.32
C MET A 141 21.11 9.22 9.39
N LYS A 142 20.76 10.45 9.00
CA LYS A 142 20.10 11.44 9.86
C LYS A 142 18.91 12.07 9.14
N ALA A 143 17.72 11.83 9.66
CA ALA A 143 16.54 12.62 9.30
C ALA A 143 16.65 14.01 9.93
N HIS A 144 16.78 15.05 9.11
CA HIS A 144 16.91 16.43 9.57
C HIS A 144 15.56 17.10 9.76
N ASN A 145 14.62 16.81 8.85
CA ASN A 145 13.24 17.23 8.90
C ASN A 145 12.43 16.35 7.93
N LYS A 146 11.16 16.69 7.76
CA LYS A 146 10.18 15.95 6.97
C LYS A 146 10.45 15.87 5.45
N THR A 147 11.40 16.66 4.94
CA THR A 147 11.78 16.73 3.52
C THR A 147 13.27 16.48 3.27
N HIS A 148 14.08 16.22 4.30
CA HIS A 148 15.54 16.12 4.20
C HIS A 148 16.11 14.95 5.00
N LEU A 149 16.69 13.97 4.29
CA LEU A 149 17.61 12.98 4.85
C LEU A 149 19.05 13.35 4.48
N TYR A 150 19.96 13.12 5.41
CA TYR A 150 21.40 13.23 5.20
C TYR A 150 22.05 11.88 5.48
N PHE A 151 22.98 11.48 4.60
CA PHE A 151 23.71 10.23 4.65
C PHE A 151 25.22 10.48 4.62
N GLU A 152 25.97 9.66 5.35
CA GLU A 152 27.44 9.66 5.38
C GLU A 152 27.94 8.21 5.42
N GLN A 153 28.91 7.84 4.58
CA GLN A 153 29.64 6.58 4.72
C GLN A 153 30.94 6.82 5.48
N VAL A 154 31.09 6.14 6.61
CA VAL A 154 32.31 6.12 7.41
C VAL A 154 33.22 5.00 6.90
N SER A 155 34.53 5.25 6.78
CA SER A 155 35.54 4.23 6.49
C SER A 155 36.39 3.94 7.72
N ASP A 156 36.36 2.69 8.20
CA ASP A 156 37.22 2.20 9.28
C ASP A 156 38.66 1.99 8.78
N ASP A 157 38.86 1.62 7.51
CA ASP A 157 40.19 1.52 6.88
C ASP A 157 40.91 2.88 6.81
N GLN A 158 40.14 3.98 6.75
CA GLN A 158 40.62 5.35 6.79
C GLN A 158 40.38 6.00 8.18
N ASN A 159 40.44 5.23 9.26
CA ASN A 159 40.40 5.69 10.66
C ASN A 159 39.14 6.48 11.07
N GLY A 160 38.01 6.23 10.41
CA GLY A 160 36.73 6.90 10.66
C GLY A 160 36.45 8.11 9.76
N ASP A 161 37.26 8.34 8.72
CA ASP A 161 37.03 9.40 7.72
C ASP A 161 35.71 9.17 6.95
N ILE A 162 35.08 10.27 6.52
CA ILE A 162 33.85 10.24 5.74
C ILE A 162 34.19 10.22 4.25
N ILE A 163 33.99 9.07 3.62
CA ILE A 163 34.40 8.82 2.22
C ILE A 163 33.32 9.20 1.20
N ASP A 164 32.06 9.21 1.62
CA ASP A 164 30.92 9.70 0.84
C ASP A 164 29.91 10.40 1.75
N SER A 165 29.23 11.43 1.25
CA SER A 165 28.09 12.04 1.95
C SER A 165 27.16 12.75 0.98
N PHE A 166 25.86 12.67 1.23
CA PHE A 166 24.85 13.20 0.32
C PHE A 166 23.54 13.53 1.06
N TRP A 167 22.77 14.44 0.46
CA TRP A 167 21.42 14.77 0.88
C TRP A 167 20.41 14.17 -0.09
N ILE A 168 19.35 13.57 0.45
CA ILE A 168 18.12 13.32 -0.30
C ILE A 168 17.10 14.36 0.17
N ILE A 169 16.65 15.19 -0.78
CA ILE A 169 15.74 16.29 -0.52
C ILE A 169 14.49 16.08 -1.36
N LYS A 170 13.34 15.99 -0.70
CA LYS A 170 12.03 15.77 -1.33
C LYS A 170 11.10 16.89 -0.89
N ASP A 171 10.93 17.91 -1.74
CA ASP A 171 10.19 19.13 -1.38
C ASP A 171 8.69 18.84 -1.12
N ASN A 172 8.12 17.85 -1.83
CA ASN A 172 6.77 17.28 -1.68
C ASN A 172 6.72 15.83 -2.22
N HIS A 173 5.68 15.05 -1.90
CA HIS A 173 5.59 13.62 -2.27
C HIS A 173 4.14 13.16 -2.63
N GLY A 174 3.58 11.98 -2.22
CA GLY A 174 2.33 11.37 -2.77
C GLY A 174 1.04 11.17 -1.91
N SER A 175 1.09 11.14 -0.56
CA SER A 175 0.02 10.92 0.50
C SER A 175 -1.43 11.28 0.19
N TYR A 176 -2.31 10.77 1.04
CA TYR A 176 -3.75 10.78 0.83
C TYR A 176 -4.47 11.48 1.96
N SER A 177 -5.20 12.54 1.61
CA SER A 177 -6.22 13.12 2.47
C SER A 177 -7.31 12.09 2.74
N THR A 178 -7.57 11.77 4.00
CA THR A 178 -8.68 10.88 4.41
C THR A 178 -10.07 11.53 4.26
N SER A 179 -10.19 12.58 3.45
CA SER A 179 -11.45 13.29 3.13
C SER A 179 -12.22 12.65 1.96
N GLU A 180 -11.70 11.57 1.38
CA GLU A 180 -12.40 10.71 0.44
C GLU A 180 -12.73 9.33 1.02
N ILE A 181 -13.96 8.87 0.82
CA ILE A 181 -14.43 7.53 1.24
C ILE A 181 -15.06 6.82 0.05
N VAL A 182 -14.62 5.59 -0.23
CA VAL A 182 -15.33 4.69 -1.15
C VAL A 182 -16.51 4.07 -0.41
N VAL A 183 -17.66 4.12 -1.04
CA VAL A 183 -18.77 3.20 -0.76
C VAL A 183 -18.75 2.12 -1.82
N THR A 184 -18.56 0.88 -1.40
CA THR A 184 -18.58 -0.32 -2.24
C THR A 184 -19.79 -1.16 -1.87
N TRP A 185 -20.55 -1.63 -2.86
CA TRP A 185 -21.63 -2.60 -2.61
C TRP A 185 -21.80 -3.58 -3.78
N SER A 186 -22.55 -4.67 -3.58
CA SER A 186 -22.92 -5.55 -4.68
C SER A 186 -24.41 -5.80 -4.84
N THR A 187 -24.80 -6.13 -6.08
CA THR A 187 -26.13 -6.59 -6.50
C THR A 187 -26.01 -7.80 -7.42
N LYS A 188 -27.09 -8.60 -7.52
CA LYS A 188 -27.14 -9.72 -8.45
C LYS A 188 -27.30 -9.26 -9.91
N ASP A 189 -28.12 -8.23 -10.12
CA ASP A 189 -28.47 -7.70 -11.43
C ASP A 189 -27.89 -6.29 -11.65
N ASP A 190 -27.64 -5.92 -12.90
CA ASP A 190 -27.14 -4.60 -13.31
C ASP A 190 -28.18 -3.51 -13.05
N THR A 191 -27.88 -2.62 -12.09
CA THR A 191 -28.78 -1.52 -11.73
C THR A 191 -28.70 -0.28 -12.62
N LYS A 192 -27.90 -0.32 -13.71
CA LYS A 192 -27.66 0.76 -14.70
C LYS A 192 -27.11 2.07 -14.14
N SER A 193 -26.91 2.13 -12.83
CA SER A 193 -26.48 3.30 -12.08
C SER A 193 -25.98 2.87 -10.70
N SER A 194 -24.87 3.47 -10.27
CA SER A 194 -24.34 3.38 -8.91
C SER A 194 -24.49 4.76 -8.28
N VAL A 195 -25.37 4.89 -7.29
CA VAL A 195 -25.63 6.17 -6.59
C VAL A 195 -25.47 5.98 -5.09
N VAL A 196 -24.84 6.95 -4.44
CA VAL A 196 -24.93 7.16 -2.99
C VAL A 196 -25.65 8.48 -2.75
N GLU A 197 -26.55 8.51 -1.78
CA GLU A 197 -27.07 9.76 -1.23
C GLU A 197 -26.64 9.84 0.24
N TYR A 198 -26.21 11.02 0.68
CA TYR A 198 -25.54 11.21 1.95
C TYR A 198 -25.69 12.65 2.46
N GLY A 199 -25.33 12.88 3.72
CA GLY A 199 -25.26 14.22 4.29
C GLY A 199 -25.25 14.22 5.81
N ILE A 200 -25.26 15.42 6.37
CA ILE A 200 -25.38 15.66 7.80
C ILE A 200 -26.88 15.62 8.13
N GLU A 201 -27.28 14.71 9.02
CA GLU A 201 -28.66 14.47 9.50
C GLU A 201 -29.71 14.06 8.43
N SER A 202 -29.45 14.26 7.14
CA SER A 202 -30.33 13.93 6.01
C SER A 202 -29.58 13.72 4.69
N PHE A 203 -30.23 13.11 3.70
CA PHE A 203 -29.66 12.80 2.38
C PHE A 203 -29.78 14.00 1.42
N GLN A 204 -28.92 14.99 1.62
CA GLN A 204 -28.93 16.26 0.87
C GLN A 204 -27.98 16.25 -0.34
N LEU A 205 -26.94 15.42 -0.27
CA LEU A 205 -25.88 15.29 -1.27
C LEU A 205 -26.05 13.95 -1.99
N SER A 206 -25.62 13.87 -3.24
CA SER A 206 -25.60 12.63 -4.01
C SER A 206 -24.37 12.55 -4.90
N GLU A 207 -23.72 11.40 -4.89
CA GLU A 207 -22.60 11.08 -5.76
C GLU A 207 -22.89 9.87 -6.63
N LYS A 208 -22.31 9.87 -7.83
CA LYS A 208 -22.41 8.78 -8.81
C LYS A 208 -21.07 8.11 -8.98
N GLY A 209 -21.12 6.83 -9.34
CA GLY A 209 -19.92 6.04 -9.59
C GLY A 209 -20.15 4.95 -10.61
N SER A 210 -19.30 3.94 -10.59
CA SER A 210 -19.26 2.86 -11.58
C SER A 210 -19.75 1.53 -11.02
N SER A 211 -19.91 0.56 -11.91
CA SER A 211 -20.18 -0.84 -11.56
C SER A 211 -19.39 -1.76 -12.47
N THR A 212 -18.74 -2.77 -11.91
CA THR A 212 -18.03 -3.83 -12.65
C THR A 212 -18.80 -5.13 -12.54
N HIS A 213 -19.00 -5.84 -13.66
CA HIS A 213 -19.52 -7.21 -13.64
C HIS A 213 -18.38 -8.16 -13.25
N PHE A 214 -18.43 -8.69 -12.02
CA PHE A 214 -17.50 -9.70 -11.54
C PHE A 214 -18.06 -11.08 -11.85
N VAL A 215 -17.22 -11.97 -12.36
CA VAL A 215 -17.52 -13.39 -12.61
C VAL A 215 -16.42 -14.23 -11.97
N ASP A 216 -16.80 -15.16 -11.10
CA ASP A 216 -15.88 -16.03 -10.39
C ASP A 216 -15.18 -17.05 -11.32
N GLY A 217 -13.96 -17.46 -10.95
CA GLY A 217 -13.19 -18.43 -11.72
C GLY A 217 -13.77 -19.84 -11.72
N GLY A 218 -14.59 -20.19 -10.72
CA GLY A 218 -15.19 -21.51 -10.53
C GLY A 218 -16.09 -21.99 -11.67
N ALA A 219 -16.43 -23.28 -11.65
CA ALA A 219 -17.22 -23.93 -12.70
C ALA A 219 -18.66 -23.39 -12.79
N GLY A 220 -19.25 -22.97 -11.66
CA GLY A 220 -20.59 -22.38 -11.62
C GLY A 220 -20.68 -20.94 -12.16
N LYS A 221 -19.53 -20.28 -12.41
CA LYS A 221 -19.46 -18.89 -12.91
C LYS A 221 -20.39 -17.91 -12.17
N HIS A 222 -20.41 -18.04 -10.84
CA HIS A 222 -21.14 -17.11 -9.98
C HIS A 222 -20.75 -15.67 -10.33
N SER A 223 -21.73 -14.79 -10.48
CA SER A 223 -21.48 -13.41 -10.89
C SER A 223 -22.35 -12.41 -10.14
N GLN A 224 -21.82 -11.20 -10.02
CA GLN A 224 -22.47 -10.07 -9.36
C GLN A 224 -21.95 -8.76 -9.94
N PHE A 225 -22.71 -7.69 -9.76
CA PHE A 225 -22.27 -6.34 -10.09
C PHE A 225 -21.69 -5.71 -8.82
N VAL A 226 -20.42 -5.31 -8.85
CA VAL A 226 -19.80 -4.57 -7.75
C VAL A 226 -19.75 -3.09 -8.10
N HIS A 227 -20.45 -2.31 -7.31
CA HIS A 227 -20.60 -0.87 -7.43
C HIS A 227 -19.57 -0.16 -6.55
N ARG A 228 -19.02 0.95 -7.05
CA ARG A 228 -18.08 1.81 -6.33
C ARG A 228 -18.45 3.26 -6.55
N VAL A 229 -18.65 4.01 -5.47
CA VAL A 229 -18.91 5.46 -5.48
C VAL A 229 -17.93 6.12 -4.53
N VAL A 230 -17.32 7.23 -4.97
CA VAL A 230 -16.33 7.98 -4.18
C VAL A 230 -17.02 9.22 -3.62
N LEU A 231 -17.13 9.29 -2.30
CA LEU A 231 -17.56 10.50 -1.60
C LEU A 231 -16.33 11.38 -1.40
N LYS A 232 -16.41 12.64 -1.82
CA LYS A 232 -15.27 13.57 -1.85
C LYS A 232 -15.61 14.87 -1.12
N ASN A 233 -14.58 15.66 -0.80
CA ASN A 233 -14.71 16.96 -0.15
C ASN A 233 -15.53 16.89 1.15
N LEU A 234 -15.36 15.80 1.91
CA LEU A 234 -16.08 15.58 3.16
C LEU A 234 -15.53 16.50 4.25
N GLU A 235 -16.42 17.14 5.00
CA GLU A 235 -16.04 18.00 6.12
C GLU A 235 -15.33 17.17 7.21
N PRO A 236 -14.23 17.64 7.81
CA PRO A 236 -13.56 16.94 8.92
C PRO A 236 -14.42 16.84 10.19
N SER A 237 -14.09 15.91 11.09
CA SER A 237 -14.78 15.68 12.37
C SER A 237 -16.29 15.43 12.29
N THR A 238 -16.82 15.13 11.10
CA THR A 238 -18.25 15.20 10.78
C THR A 238 -18.86 13.81 10.67
N LYS A 239 -20.04 13.62 11.27
CA LYS A 239 -20.82 12.39 11.13
C LYS A 239 -21.78 12.51 9.95
N TYR A 240 -21.55 11.71 8.91
CA TYR A 240 -22.39 11.62 7.73
C TYR A 240 -23.29 10.38 7.80
N THR A 241 -24.58 10.55 7.51
CA THR A 241 -25.51 9.44 7.25
C THR A 241 -25.58 9.24 5.74
N TYR A 242 -25.69 8.00 5.28
CA TYR A 242 -25.76 7.65 3.85
C TYR A 242 -26.59 6.39 3.60
N HIS A 243 -27.00 6.21 2.34
CA HIS A 243 -27.50 4.96 1.77
C HIS A 243 -27.07 4.85 0.30
N CYS A 244 -27.02 3.63 -0.24
CA CYS A 244 -26.53 3.40 -1.61
C CYS A 244 -27.45 2.50 -2.43
N GLY A 245 -27.40 2.66 -3.75
CA GLY A 245 -28.25 1.91 -4.67
C GLY A 245 -28.51 2.65 -5.97
N SER A 246 -29.79 2.72 -6.33
CA SER A 246 -30.29 3.24 -7.60
C SER A 246 -31.80 3.49 -7.49
N PRO A 247 -32.46 4.11 -8.49
CA PRO A 247 -33.92 4.22 -8.53
C PRO A 247 -34.69 2.89 -8.48
N GLN A 248 -34.00 1.75 -8.66
CA GLN A 248 -34.57 0.40 -8.54
C GLN A 248 -34.60 -0.12 -7.09
N GLY A 249 -33.98 0.59 -6.15
CA GLY A 249 -33.98 0.27 -4.72
C GLY A 249 -32.74 0.77 -3.99
N TRP A 250 -32.87 0.95 -2.68
CA TRP A 250 -31.82 1.49 -1.81
C TRP A 250 -31.44 0.50 -0.71
N SER A 251 -30.25 0.65 -0.15
CA SER A 251 -29.81 -0.06 1.06
C SER A 251 -30.55 0.43 2.29
N SER A 252 -30.30 -0.20 3.45
CA SER A 252 -30.49 0.46 4.74
C SER A 252 -29.67 1.75 4.82
N ALA A 253 -30.07 2.67 5.69
CA ALA A 253 -29.23 3.79 6.08
C ALA A 253 -28.14 3.32 7.06
N PHE A 254 -26.91 3.80 6.89
CA PHE A 254 -25.86 3.69 7.90
C PHE A 254 -25.11 5.03 8.00
N TRP A 255 -24.00 5.11 8.74
CA TRP A 255 -23.27 6.37 8.99
C TRP A 255 -21.77 6.18 9.14
N PHE A 256 -20.96 7.21 8.88
CA PHE A 256 -19.52 7.26 9.17
C PHE A 256 -19.16 8.56 9.88
N ARG A 257 -17.95 8.60 10.45
CA ARG A 257 -17.32 9.82 10.94
C ARG A 257 -16.03 10.07 10.16
N THR A 258 -15.82 11.30 9.70
CA THR A 258 -14.53 11.70 9.12
C THR A 258 -13.50 12.00 10.22
N PRO A 259 -12.20 11.73 9.97
CA PRO A 259 -11.11 12.19 10.85
C PRO A 259 -11.14 13.72 11.07
N PRO A 260 -10.55 14.21 12.16
CA PRO A 260 -10.40 15.65 12.38
C PRO A 260 -9.47 16.30 11.37
N LYS A 261 -9.53 17.63 11.29
CA LYS A 261 -8.70 18.43 10.37
C LYS A 261 -7.23 18.41 10.77
N ASP A 262 -6.96 18.48 12.07
CA ASP A 262 -5.64 18.24 12.64
C ASP A 262 -5.50 16.74 12.91
N GLN A 263 -4.85 16.04 11.98
CA GLN A 263 -4.56 14.61 12.12
C GLN A 263 -3.22 14.33 12.80
N GLU A 264 -2.31 15.30 12.84
CA GLU A 264 -0.99 15.13 13.47
C GLU A 264 -1.13 14.95 14.99
N ASN A 265 -2.08 15.66 15.61
CA ASN A 265 -2.37 15.58 17.05
C ASN A 265 -3.54 14.65 17.43
N TRP A 266 -4.11 13.90 16.49
CA TRP A 266 -5.25 13.00 16.74
C TRP A 266 -4.84 11.53 16.78
N SER A 267 -5.10 10.85 17.89
CA SER A 267 -4.86 9.40 18.01
C SER A 267 -6.08 8.59 17.53
N PRO A 268 -6.00 7.87 16.39
CA PRO A 268 -7.09 7.01 15.93
C PRO A 268 -7.20 5.75 16.81
N ARG A 269 -8.43 5.30 17.03
CA ARG A 269 -8.74 4.05 17.74
C ARG A 269 -9.00 2.95 16.71
N LEU A 270 -8.19 1.90 16.73
CA LEU A 270 -8.21 0.86 15.70
C LEU A 270 -8.52 -0.51 16.33
N ALA A 271 -9.24 -1.35 15.59
CA ALA A 271 -9.20 -2.79 15.81
C ALA A 271 -8.41 -3.43 14.67
N ILE A 272 -7.46 -4.29 15.02
CA ILE A 272 -6.52 -4.94 14.10
C ILE A 272 -6.59 -6.45 14.36
N PHE A 273 -6.85 -7.25 13.32
CA PHE A 273 -6.97 -8.71 13.39
C PHE A 273 -6.79 -9.34 12.00
N GLY A 274 -6.49 -10.64 11.93
CA GLY A 274 -6.49 -11.46 10.72
C GLY A 274 -7.33 -12.73 10.93
N ASP A 275 -7.31 -13.63 9.96
CA ASP A 275 -7.67 -15.05 10.15
C ASP A 275 -9.08 -15.29 10.71
N MET A 276 -10.07 -14.46 10.34
CA MET A 276 -11.37 -14.50 11.01
C MET A 276 -12.24 -15.68 10.56
N GLY A 277 -12.26 -15.98 9.26
CA GLY A 277 -13.14 -16.97 8.65
C GLY A 277 -14.64 -16.65 8.71
N ASN A 278 -15.44 -17.53 8.09
CA ASN A 278 -16.90 -17.55 8.27
C ASN A 278 -17.33 -18.45 9.44
N GLU A 279 -16.55 -19.49 9.73
CA GLU A 279 -16.80 -20.45 10.80
C GLU A 279 -15.97 -20.11 12.04
N ASN A 280 -16.55 -20.32 13.23
CA ASN A 280 -15.86 -20.08 14.51
C ASN A 280 -15.29 -18.65 14.69
N ALA A 281 -15.85 -17.65 14.01
CA ALA A 281 -15.47 -16.23 14.10
C ALA A 281 -15.84 -15.60 15.47
N GLN A 282 -15.26 -16.08 16.56
CA GLN A 282 -15.62 -15.73 17.96
C GLN A 282 -15.62 -14.23 18.21
N SER A 283 -14.63 -13.51 17.66
CA SER A 283 -14.47 -12.06 17.83
C SER A 283 -15.51 -11.22 17.06
N LEU A 284 -16.18 -11.78 16.04
CA LEU A 284 -17.09 -11.04 15.16
C LEU A 284 -18.21 -10.33 15.93
N SER A 285 -18.88 -11.05 16.84
CA SER A 285 -19.97 -10.51 17.64
C SER A 285 -19.55 -9.28 18.46
N ARG A 286 -18.33 -9.29 18.99
CA ARG A 286 -17.77 -8.19 19.77
C ARG A 286 -17.35 -7.03 18.88
N LEU A 287 -16.68 -7.31 17.77
CA LEU A 287 -16.30 -6.29 16.77
C LEU A 287 -17.53 -5.54 16.24
N GLN A 288 -18.64 -6.24 15.99
CA GLN A 288 -19.92 -5.64 15.60
C GLN A 288 -20.49 -4.71 16.69
N GLN A 289 -20.50 -5.15 17.94
CA GLN A 289 -20.99 -4.36 19.09
C GLN A 289 -20.14 -3.10 19.33
N ASP A 290 -18.83 -3.25 19.40
CA ASP A 290 -17.90 -2.17 19.74
C ASP A 290 -17.84 -1.14 18.60
N THR A 291 -17.92 -1.57 17.34
CA THR A 291 -18.05 -0.68 16.16
C THR A 291 -19.35 0.14 16.20
N GLN A 292 -20.49 -0.49 16.45
CA GLN A 292 -21.78 0.22 16.53
C GLN A 292 -21.86 1.16 17.74
N SER A 293 -21.00 0.95 18.74
CA SER A 293 -20.82 1.81 19.92
C SER A 293 -19.83 2.97 19.70
N ASP A 294 -19.42 3.25 18.45
CA ASP A 294 -18.49 4.33 18.07
C ASP A 294 -17.10 4.21 18.74
N MET A 295 -16.65 2.97 19.08
CA MET A 295 -15.37 2.72 19.75
C MET A 295 -14.14 2.79 18.83
N TYR A 296 -14.31 2.56 17.53
CA TYR A 296 -13.23 2.52 16.54
C TYR A 296 -13.43 3.55 15.45
N ASP A 297 -12.32 4.08 14.94
CA ASP A 297 -12.26 5.05 13.85
C ASP A 297 -11.92 4.37 12.50
N ALA A 298 -11.31 3.18 12.54
CA ALA A 298 -11.17 2.25 11.40
C ALA A 298 -10.89 0.81 11.87
N ILE A 299 -11.07 -0.15 10.95
CA ILE A 299 -10.65 -1.56 11.09
C ILE A 299 -9.49 -1.83 10.14
N ILE A 300 -8.49 -2.59 10.62
CA ILE A 300 -7.41 -3.15 9.81
C ILE A 300 -7.54 -4.69 9.85
N HIS A 301 -7.92 -5.32 8.73
CA HIS A 301 -7.99 -6.78 8.63
C HIS A 301 -6.79 -7.31 7.82
N VAL A 302 -5.86 -8.00 8.48
CA VAL A 302 -4.56 -8.39 7.93
C VAL A 302 -4.57 -9.76 7.23
N GLY A 303 -5.43 -9.92 6.23
CA GLY A 303 -5.53 -11.12 5.39
C GLY A 303 -6.36 -12.26 5.96
N ASP A 304 -6.55 -13.29 5.12
CA ASP A 304 -7.26 -14.55 5.41
C ASP A 304 -8.68 -14.31 5.93
N PHE A 305 -9.49 -13.65 5.08
CA PHE A 305 -10.78 -13.08 5.46
C PHE A 305 -11.83 -14.14 5.73
N ALA A 306 -12.29 -14.82 4.67
CA ALA A 306 -13.28 -15.89 4.75
C ALA A 306 -12.61 -17.26 4.83
N TYR A 307 -11.29 -17.29 5.00
CA TYR A 307 -10.41 -18.21 4.28
C TYR A 307 -10.77 -18.17 2.77
N ASP A 308 -11.04 -19.31 2.14
CA ASP A 308 -11.20 -19.42 0.68
C ASP A 308 -12.46 -18.71 0.15
N MET A 309 -12.35 -17.42 -0.19
CA MET A 309 -13.49 -16.63 -0.71
C MET A 309 -14.16 -17.21 -1.96
N ASN A 310 -13.41 -17.95 -2.77
CA ASN A 310 -13.87 -18.63 -3.99
C ASN A 310 -14.65 -19.93 -3.71
N SER A 311 -14.60 -20.46 -2.48
CA SER A 311 -15.27 -21.71 -2.14
C SER A 311 -16.79 -21.62 -2.33
N GLU A 312 -17.38 -22.78 -2.63
CA GLU A 312 -18.79 -22.94 -3.00
C GLU A 312 -19.22 -22.05 -4.21
N ASN A 313 -18.31 -21.84 -5.17
CA ASN A 313 -18.47 -20.89 -6.27
C ASN A 313 -18.72 -19.45 -5.77
N SER A 314 -17.80 -18.93 -4.97
CA SER A 314 -17.85 -17.57 -4.41
C SER A 314 -18.92 -17.33 -3.34
N GLU A 315 -19.74 -18.33 -2.97
CA GLU A 315 -20.81 -18.18 -1.96
C GLU A 315 -20.26 -17.95 -0.54
N VAL A 316 -19.08 -18.52 -0.23
CA VAL A 316 -18.34 -18.31 1.04
C VAL A 316 -17.90 -16.85 1.19
N GLY A 317 -17.24 -16.27 0.18
CA GLY A 317 -16.91 -14.84 0.18
C GLY A 317 -18.16 -13.94 0.18
N ASP A 318 -19.25 -14.42 -0.42
CA ASP A 318 -20.56 -13.76 -0.37
C ASP A 318 -21.19 -13.75 1.02
N GLU A 319 -20.93 -14.77 1.84
CA GLU A 319 -21.33 -14.83 3.24
C GLU A 319 -20.48 -13.94 4.13
N PHE A 320 -19.16 -14.00 3.99
CA PHE A 320 -18.24 -13.13 4.73
C PHE A 320 -18.64 -11.65 4.62
N MET A 321 -18.92 -11.21 3.38
CA MET A 321 -19.36 -9.84 3.11
C MET A 321 -20.71 -9.48 3.75
N ARG A 322 -21.57 -10.44 4.07
CA ARG A 322 -22.79 -10.22 4.88
C ARG A 322 -22.47 -10.15 6.37
N GLN A 323 -21.55 -10.99 6.86
CA GLN A 323 -21.14 -11.02 8.26
C GLN A 323 -20.44 -9.72 8.69
N VAL A 324 -19.62 -9.12 7.83
CA VAL A 324 -18.89 -7.86 8.13
C VAL A 324 -19.64 -6.57 7.78
N GLU A 325 -20.82 -6.62 7.13
CA GLU A 325 -21.60 -5.42 6.77
C GLU A 325 -21.92 -4.53 7.99
N SER A 326 -22.27 -5.17 9.12
CA SER A 326 -22.57 -4.52 10.41
C SER A 326 -21.36 -3.89 11.11
N ILE A 327 -20.17 -4.01 10.51
CA ILE A 327 -18.92 -3.29 10.88
C ILE A 327 -18.57 -2.31 9.76
N ALA A 328 -18.37 -2.83 8.54
CA ALA A 328 -17.81 -2.12 7.40
C ALA A 328 -18.79 -1.12 6.74
N GLY A 329 -20.08 -1.20 7.08
CA GLY A 329 -21.08 -0.16 6.79
C GLY A 329 -21.03 1.02 7.77
N TYR A 330 -20.26 0.94 8.87
CA TYR A 330 -20.15 2.00 9.88
C TYR A 330 -18.76 2.65 9.92
N VAL A 331 -17.69 1.86 9.88
CA VAL A 331 -16.30 2.35 9.87
C VAL A 331 -15.56 1.92 8.58
N PRO A 332 -14.51 2.66 8.16
CA PRO A 332 -13.61 2.22 7.10
C PRO A 332 -12.96 0.86 7.45
N TYR A 333 -12.97 -0.06 6.49
CA TYR A 333 -12.48 -1.43 6.68
C TYR A 333 -11.32 -1.69 5.70
N MET A 334 -10.10 -1.42 6.18
CA MET A 334 -8.83 -1.44 5.44
C MET A 334 -8.19 -2.83 5.56
N THR A 335 -7.54 -3.33 4.51
CA THR A 335 -7.15 -4.75 4.47
C THR A 335 -5.95 -5.03 3.57
N CYS A 336 -5.07 -5.96 3.96
CA CYS A 336 -4.08 -6.58 3.06
C CYS A 336 -4.54 -7.98 2.64
N ALA A 337 -4.19 -8.47 1.45
CA ALA A 337 -4.53 -9.84 1.04
C ALA A 337 -3.63 -10.87 1.77
N GLY A 338 -4.22 -11.95 2.28
CA GLY A 338 -3.51 -13.13 2.78
C GLY A 338 -3.36 -14.20 1.69
N ASN A 339 -2.80 -15.36 2.05
CA ASN A 339 -2.64 -16.45 1.10
C ASN A 339 -3.98 -17.11 0.72
N HIS A 340 -4.98 -17.11 1.60
CA HIS A 340 -6.31 -17.65 1.27
C HIS A 340 -7.09 -16.81 0.24
N GLU A 341 -6.62 -15.60 -0.07
CA GLU A 341 -7.18 -14.79 -1.13
C GLU A 341 -6.60 -15.07 -2.54
N GLU A 342 -5.56 -15.90 -2.70
CA GLU A 342 -4.82 -16.05 -3.96
C GLU A 342 -5.68 -16.51 -5.16
N ALA A 343 -6.81 -17.17 -4.88
CA ALA A 343 -7.63 -17.87 -5.85
C ALA A 343 -8.02 -17.02 -7.08
N TYR A 344 -7.68 -17.56 -8.25
CA TYR A 344 -7.88 -16.93 -9.55
C TYR A 344 -7.23 -15.54 -9.66
N ASN A 345 -5.96 -15.41 -9.22
CA ASN A 345 -5.20 -14.17 -9.19
C ASN A 345 -5.92 -13.08 -8.37
N PHE A 346 -6.22 -13.43 -7.11
CA PHE A 346 -6.85 -12.56 -6.12
C PHE A 346 -8.19 -11.96 -6.56
N SER A 347 -8.88 -12.57 -7.53
CA SER A 347 -10.06 -11.98 -8.19
C SER A 347 -11.19 -11.63 -7.21
N ASN A 348 -11.45 -12.48 -6.21
CA ASN A 348 -12.47 -12.22 -5.20
C ASN A 348 -12.10 -11.03 -4.31
N TYR A 349 -10.84 -10.95 -3.87
CA TYR A 349 -10.33 -9.81 -3.11
C TYR A 349 -10.42 -8.52 -3.94
N ARG A 350 -9.78 -8.50 -5.12
CA ARG A 350 -9.75 -7.39 -6.07
C ARG A 350 -11.15 -6.88 -6.43
N ALA A 351 -12.12 -7.79 -6.56
CA ALA A 351 -13.50 -7.45 -6.88
C ALA A 351 -14.31 -6.97 -5.67
N ARG A 352 -14.19 -7.61 -4.50
CA ARG A 352 -15.04 -7.34 -3.31
C ARG A 352 -14.50 -6.21 -2.40
N PHE A 353 -13.21 -5.92 -2.51
CA PHE A 353 -12.50 -4.94 -1.70
C PHE A 353 -12.15 -3.73 -2.59
N SER A 354 -12.08 -2.55 -1.98
CA SER A 354 -11.65 -1.31 -2.65
C SER A 354 -10.58 -0.72 -1.75
N MET A 355 -9.35 -0.57 -2.23
CA MET A 355 -8.27 -0.03 -1.42
C MET A 355 -7.77 1.30 -1.99
N PRO A 356 -7.01 2.09 -1.22
CA PRO A 356 -6.30 3.26 -1.70
C PRO A 356 -5.56 3.01 -3.03
N GLY A 357 -5.53 4.02 -3.90
CA GLY A 357 -4.73 4.04 -5.13
C GLY A 357 -5.37 3.39 -6.35
N GLY A 358 -6.63 2.93 -6.28
CA GLY A 358 -7.33 2.37 -7.44
C GLY A 358 -8.29 1.23 -7.14
N ASN A 359 -8.86 0.66 -8.20
CA ASN A 359 -9.58 -0.61 -8.11
C ASN A 359 -8.57 -1.75 -8.23
N GLU A 360 -8.84 -2.89 -7.58
CA GLU A 360 -8.04 -4.13 -7.73
C GLU A 360 -6.59 -4.08 -7.21
N ASN A 361 -6.20 -3.07 -6.41
CA ASN A 361 -4.88 -3.03 -5.78
C ASN A 361 -4.73 -4.11 -4.69
N LEU A 362 -3.62 -4.86 -4.75
CA LEU A 362 -3.17 -5.77 -3.68
C LEU A 362 -2.36 -5.03 -2.62
N PHE A 363 -1.49 -4.12 -3.06
CA PHE A 363 -0.60 -3.31 -2.24
C PHE A 363 -1.02 -1.83 -2.29
N PHE A 364 -0.85 -1.09 -1.20
CA PHE A 364 -1.20 0.32 -1.08
C PHE A 364 -0.69 0.92 0.23
N SER A 365 -0.59 2.25 0.30
CA SER A 365 -0.39 2.96 1.56
C SER A 365 -1.53 3.94 1.86
N PHE A 366 -1.68 4.30 3.14
CA PHE A 366 -2.58 5.38 3.57
C PHE A 366 -2.17 5.95 4.92
N ASN A 367 -2.54 7.20 5.17
CA ASN A 367 -2.38 7.85 6.46
C ASN A 367 -3.70 7.78 7.24
N LEU A 368 -3.60 7.66 8.56
CA LEU A 368 -4.73 7.85 9.47
C LEU A 368 -4.20 8.41 10.80
N GLY A 369 -4.51 9.68 11.08
CA GLY A 369 -3.84 10.37 12.19
C GLY A 369 -2.32 10.51 11.93
N PRO A 370 -1.46 10.33 12.95
CA PRO A 370 0.00 10.37 12.81
C PRO A 370 0.60 9.06 12.27
N VAL A 371 -0.22 8.07 11.85
CA VAL A 371 0.25 6.74 11.44
C VAL A 371 0.19 6.59 9.91
N HIS A 372 1.34 6.24 9.32
CA HIS A 372 1.44 5.78 7.94
C HIS A 372 1.33 4.26 7.90
N PHE A 373 0.38 3.74 7.13
CA PHE A 373 0.18 2.31 6.90
C PHE A 373 0.68 1.94 5.51
N ILE A 374 1.40 0.83 5.41
CA ILE A 374 1.83 0.20 4.16
C ILE A 374 1.27 -1.22 4.16
N SER A 375 0.70 -1.63 3.02
CA SER A 375 0.08 -2.92 2.73
C SER A 375 0.49 -3.42 1.35
#